data_AF-A0A3Q2XE43-F1
#
_entry.id   AF-A0A3Q2XE43-F1
#
_cell.length_a   1.000
_cell.length_b   1.000
_cell.length_c   1.000
_cell.angle_alpha   90.00
_cell.angle_beta   90.00
_cell.angle_gamma   90.00
#
_symmetry.space_group_name_H-M   'P 1'
#
loop_
_entity.id
_entity.type
_entity.pdbx_description
1 polymer ?
#
loop_
_entity_poly.entity_id
_entity_poly.type
_entity_poly.pdbx_seq_one_letter_code
_entity_poly.pdbx_strand_id
1 'polypeptide(L)'
;MNWSGLENLLSGVNKYSTAFGRIWLSMVFVFRVLVFVVAAQRVWGDENKDFVCNTRQPGCTNVCYDHIFPISHIRLWALQLIFVTCPSLMVMAHVKLREGKDRKYVELHQGSHLYANPGKKRGGLWWTYLLSLIFKAGFDSAFLYILFQLYHGYDLPRLSKCQLSPCPNTVDCFISRPTEKKIFMLFMVISSAVCILMCILEMIYLIGKRIMKILKIRHENERLVFADQHELTTIAPPRSQCRSRRDPTVTDSELELSKRKDAKTTVL
;
A
#
# COMPACT_ATOMS: atom_id res chain seq x y z
N MET A 1 6.38 22.07 -23.41
CA MET A 1 6.37 20.70 -22.83
C MET A 1 5.09 20.01 -23.24
N ASN A 2 5.18 18.85 -23.89
CA ASN A 2 4.01 18.08 -24.32
C ASN A 2 3.40 17.34 -23.11
N TRP A 3 2.24 17.81 -22.63
CA TRP A 3 1.54 17.27 -21.45
C TRP A 3 0.75 15.98 -21.74
N SER A 4 0.61 15.61 -23.01
CA SER A 4 -0.14 14.43 -23.45
C SER A 4 0.36 13.11 -22.85
N GLY A 5 1.66 12.98 -22.60
CA GLY A 5 2.24 11.81 -21.93
C GLY A 5 1.79 11.68 -20.47
N LEU A 6 1.72 12.81 -19.75
CA LEU A 6 1.27 12.86 -18.36
C LEU A 6 -0.23 12.60 -18.28
N GLU A 7 -1.01 13.15 -19.20
CA GLU A 7 -2.45 12.92 -19.31
C GLU A 7 -2.78 11.44 -19.55
N ASN A 8 -2.06 10.79 -20.45
CA ASN A 8 -2.21 9.36 -20.73
C ASN A 8 -1.84 8.47 -19.53
N LEU A 9 -0.83 8.86 -18.75
CA LEU A 9 -0.49 8.17 -17.51
C LEU A 9 -1.58 8.37 -16.45
N LEU A 10 -2.05 9.60 -16.27
CA LEU A 10 -3.10 9.93 -15.29
C LEU A 10 -4.42 9.24 -15.59
N SER A 11 -4.86 9.19 -16.86
CA SER A 11 -6.08 8.49 -17.25
C SER A 11 -5.99 6.99 -16.94
N GLY A 12 -4.81 6.39 -17.17
CA GLY A 12 -4.50 5.01 -16.83
C GLY A 12 -4.60 4.75 -15.32
N VAL A 13 -3.95 5.57 -14.49
CA VAL A 13 -4.02 5.37 -13.03
C VAL A 13 -5.45 5.60 -12.51
N ASN A 14 -6.19 6.59 -13.02
CA ASN A 14 -7.56 6.90 -12.61
C ASN A 14 -8.53 5.74 -12.86
N LYS A 15 -8.38 5.01 -13.98
CA LYS A 15 -9.23 3.88 -14.38
C LYS A 15 -9.19 2.69 -13.41
N TYR A 16 -8.01 2.41 -12.84
CA TYR A 16 -7.80 1.27 -11.95
C TYR A 16 -7.79 1.63 -10.46
N SER A 17 -7.99 2.91 -10.15
CA SER A 17 -8.02 3.42 -8.78
C SER A 17 -9.38 3.24 -8.11
N THR A 18 -9.36 3.01 -6.80
CA THR A 18 -10.56 3.10 -5.95
C THR A 18 -11.12 4.51 -5.96
N ALA A 19 -12.38 4.70 -5.55
CA ALA A 19 -12.94 6.05 -5.38
C ALA A 19 -12.02 6.94 -4.51
N PHE A 20 -11.44 6.38 -3.44
CA PHE A 20 -10.45 7.05 -2.59
C PHE A 20 -9.14 7.38 -3.33
N GLY A 21 -8.60 6.44 -4.10
CA GLY A 21 -7.40 6.67 -4.88
C GLY A 21 -7.59 7.68 -6.03
N ARG A 22 -8.81 7.85 -6.55
CA ARG A 22 -9.14 8.92 -7.52
C ARG A 22 -9.10 10.31 -6.87
N ILE A 23 -9.66 10.43 -5.66
CA ILE A 23 -9.59 11.66 -4.87
C ILE A 23 -8.13 11.99 -4.54
N TRP A 24 -7.35 10.98 -4.11
CA TRP A 24 -5.92 11.14 -3.84
C TRP A 24 -5.14 11.62 -5.07
N LEU A 25 -5.38 11.04 -6.25
CA LEU A 25 -4.72 11.47 -7.49
C LEU A 25 -5.07 12.91 -7.85
N SER A 26 -6.36 13.28 -7.75
CA SER A 26 -6.78 14.66 -7.97
C SER A 26 -6.09 15.60 -7.00
N MET A 27 -5.97 15.23 -5.72
CA MET A 27 -5.31 16.03 -4.71
C MET A 27 -3.82 16.21 -4.99
N VAL A 28 -3.09 15.12 -5.26
CA VAL A 28 -1.66 15.17 -5.56
C VAL A 28 -1.38 15.97 -6.85
N PHE A 29 -2.19 15.78 -7.87
CA PHE A 29 -2.01 16.47 -9.14
C PHE A 29 -2.32 17.97 -9.03
N VAL A 30 -3.47 18.32 -8.45
CA VAL A 30 -3.92 19.72 -8.36
C VAL A 30 -3.14 20.49 -7.31
N PHE A 31 -2.92 19.93 -6.11
CA PHE A 31 -2.31 20.70 -5.03
C PHE A 31 -0.80 20.58 -4.97
N ARG A 32 -0.20 19.43 -5.32
CA ARG A 32 1.26 19.29 -5.22
C ARG A 32 1.97 19.60 -6.53
N VAL A 33 1.55 19.01 -7.65
CA VAL A 33 2.24 19.23 -8.94
C VAL A 33 2.08 20.67 -9.41
N LEU A 34 0.86 21.23 -9.35
CA LEU A 34 0.62 22.63 -9.75
C LEU A 34 1.42 23.61 -8.90
N VAL A 35 1.35 23.48 -7.56
CA VAL A 35 2.07 24.36 -6.63
C VAL A 35 3.56 24.22 -6.83
N PHE A 36 4.08 23.01 -6.98
CA PHE A 36 5.49 22.78 -7.28
C PHE A 36 5.93 23.49 -8.56
N VAL A 37 5.17 23.38 -9.65
CA VAL A 37 5.51 24.01 -10.93
C VAL A 37 5.50 25.54 -10.83
N VAL A 38 4.48 26.12 -10.19
CA VAL A 38 4.36 27.58 -10.04
C VAL A 38 5.46 28.12 -9.11
N ALA A 39 5.70 27.45 -7.99
CA ALA A 39 6.59 27.93 -6.96
C ALA A 39 8.07 27.71 -7.30
N ALA A 40 8.42 26.59 -7.93
CA ALA A 40 9.81 26.22 -8.23
C ALA A 40 10.55 27.30 -9.02
N GLN A 41 9.91 27.86 -10.05
CA GLN A 41 10.54 28.90 -10.86
C GLN A 41 10.44 30.29 -10.21
N ARG A 42 9.28 30.64 -9.62
CA ARG A 42 9.02 32.00 -9.16
C ARG A 42 9.67 32.35 -7.83
N VAL A 43 9.80 31.38 -6.91
CA VAL A 43 10.22 31.64 -5.53
C VAL A 43 11.63 31.11 -5.25
N TRP A 44 12.01 30.02 -5.90
CA TRP A 44 13.31 29.37 -5.71
C TRP A 44 14.28 29.56 -6.88
N GLY A 45 13.85 30.15 -7.99
CA GLY A 45 14.69 30.33 -9.19
C GLY A 45 15.95 31.17 -8.95
N ASP A 46 15.86 32.21 -8.14
CA ASP A 46 16.97 33.12 -7.82
C ASP A 46 17.44 32.98 -6.36
N GLU A 47 17.16 31.84 -5.70
CA GLU A 47 17.47 31.64 -4.27
C GLU A 47 18.96 31.80 -3.94
N ASN A 48 19.86 31.35 -4.82
CA ASN A 48 21.30 31.52 -4.63
C ASN A 48 21.74 32.97 -4.89
N LYS A 49 21.22 33.60 -5.96
CA LYS A 49 21.61 34.96 -6.35
C LYS A 49 21.18 36.01 -5.32
N ASP A 50 19.99 35.86 -4.76
CA ASP A 50 19.41 36.80 -3.78
C ASP A 50 19.85 36.49 -2.33
N PHE A 51 20.71 35.49 -2.12
CA PHE A 51 21.27 35.19 -0.81
C PHE A 51 22.46 36.10 -0.53
N VAL A 52 22.32 37.00 0.44
CA VAL A 52 23.30 38.07 0.70
C VAL A 52 23.85 37.93 2.11
N CYS A 53 25.17 37.90 2.26
CA CYS A 53 25.85 37.95 3.55
C CYS A 53 26.53 39.32 3.75
N ASN A 54 26.50 39.86 4.96
CA ASN A 54 27.14 41.12 5.34
C ASN A 54 28.66 40.93 5.50
N THR A 55 29.34 40.73 4.38
CA THR A 55 30.80 40.55 4.31
C THR A 55 31.32 40.91 2.93
N ARG A 56 32.57 41.36 2.85
CA ARG A 56 33.31 41.55 1.58
C ARG A 56 34.24 40.39 1.27
N GLN A 57 34.28 39.36 2.13
CA GLN A 57 35.16 38.22 1.96
C GLN A 57 34.67 37.34 0.79
N PRO A 58 35.51 37.11 -0.24
CA PRO A 58 35.13 36.25 -1.36
C PRO A 58 34.92 34.81 -0.88
N GLY A 59 33.93 34.13 -1.46
CA GLY A 59 33.59 32.73 -1.15
C GLY A 59 32.75 32.53 0.11
N CYS A 60 32.72 33.46 1.07
CA CYS A 60 31.95 33.30 2.31
C CYS A 60 30.44 33.09 2.04
N THR A 61 29.84 33.89 1.15
CA THR A 61 28.43 33.73 0.75
C THR A 61 28.12 32.34 0.21
N ASN A 62 29.01 31.77 -0.62
CA ASN A 62 28.80 30.46 -1.24
C ASN A 62 28.84 29.33 -0.19
N VAL A 63 29.80 29.38 0.74
CA VAL A 63 29.93 28.35 1.79
C VAL A 63 28.78 28.45 2.79
N CYS A 64 28.38 29.67 3.17
CA CYS A 64 27.22 29.88 4.03
C CYS A 64 25.92 29.41 3.36
N TYR A 65 25.74 29.68 2.07
CA TYR A 65 24.59 29.21 1.31
C TYR A 65 24.50 27.69 1.31
N ASP A 66 25.60 27.00 0.99
CA ASP A 66 25.66 25.53 0.94
C ASP A 66 25.40 24.89 2.32
N HIS A 67 25.91 25.49 3.39
CA HIS A 67 25.67 25.01 4.75
C HIS A 67 24.23 25.24 5.23
N ILE A 68 23.63 26.38 4.91
CA ILE A 68 22.25 26.69 5.33
C ILE A 68 21.23 25.91 4.48
N PHE A 69 21.53 25.70 3.20
CA PHE A 69 20.69 24.99 2.24
C PHE A 69 21.41 23.80 1.61
N PRO A 70 21.76 22.76 2.39
CA PRO A 70 22.50 21.60 1.87
C PRO A 70 21.73 20.89 0.77
N ILE A 71 20.40 20.88 0.88
CA ILE A 71 19.47 20.51 -0.18
C ILE A 71 18.38 21.56 -0.23
N SER A 72 18.08 22.09 -1.42
CA SER A 72 16.96 23.02 -1.60
C SER A 72 15.60 22.32 -1.43
N HIS A 73 14.61 23.03 -0.90
CA HIS A 73 13.23 22.57 -0.75
C HIS A 73 12.65 21.96 -2.04
N ILE A 74 12.86 22.63 -3.19
CA ILE A 74 12.37 22.18 -4.49
C ILE A 74 12.91 20.80 -4.86
N ARG A 75 14.20 20.54 -4.62
CA ARG A 75 14.80 19.24 -4.90
C ARG A 75 14.18 18.15 -4.02
N LEU A 76 13.97 18.41 -2.73
CA LEU A 76 13.29 17.47 -1.84
C LEU A 76 11.85 17.19 -2.28
N TRP A 77 11.10 18.22 -2.68
CA TRP A 77 9.73 18.05 -3.18
C TRP A 77 9.68 17.31 -4.51
N ALA A 78 10.64 17.54 -5.41
CA ALA A 78 10.74 16.81 -6.66
C ALA A 78 10.99 15.31 -6.40
N LEU A 79 11.95 14.98 -5.53
CA LEU A 79 12.21 13.61 -5.12
C LEU A 79 10.98 12.98 -4.45
N GLN A 80 10.32 13.70 -3.55
CA GLN A 80 9.09 13.26 -2.89
C GLN A 80 8.01 12.90 -3.93
N LEU A 81 7.76 13.76 -4.92
CA LEU A 81 6.80 13.50 -6.00
C LEU A 81 7.17 12.26 -6.82
N ILE A 82 8.46 12.06 -7.13
CA ILE A 82 8.94 10.88 -7.86
C ILE A 82 8.67 9.61 -7.03
N PHE A 83 9.13 9.57 -5.78
CA PHE A 83 8.96 8.39 -4.92
C PHE A 83 7.50 8.07 -4.61
N VAL A 84 6.62 9.07 -4.54
CA VAL A 84 5.19 8.89 -4.32
C VAL A 84 4.45 8.41 -5.59
N THR A 85 4.91 8.82 -6.77
CA THR A 85 4.32 8.40 -8.04
C THR A 85 4.76 7.00 -8.46
N CYS A 86 6.00 6.61 -8.19
CA CYS A 86 6.56 5.29 -8.54
C CYS A 86 5.69 4.09 -8.12
N PRO A 87 5.21 3.97 -6.86
CA PRO A 87 4.32 2.88 -6.46
C PRO A 87 2.99 2.86 -7.23
N SER A 88 2.45 4.03 -7.59
CA SER A 88 1.22 4.12 -8.41
C SER A 88 1.44 3.55 -9.81
N LEU A 89 2.57 3.92 -10.43
CA LEU A 89 2.96 3.44 -11.75
C LEU A 89 3.23 1.93 -11.73
N MET A 90 3.88 1.43 -10.68
CA MET A 90 4.10 -0.01 -10.50
C MET A 90 2.79 -0.80 -10.46
N VAL A 91 1.79 -0.33 -9.72
CA VAL A 91 0.47 -0.97 -9.66
C VAL A 91 -0.21 -0.97 -11.02
N MET A 92 -0.21 0.18 -11.72
CA MET A 92 -0.78 0.29 -13.06
C MET A 92 -0.07 -0.65 -14.05
N ALA A 93 1.26 -0.69 -14.03
CA ALA A 93 2.06 -1.58 -14.87
C ALA A 93 1.75 -3.05 -14.56
N HIS A 94 1.60 -3.42 -13.29
CA HIS A 94 1.20 -4.77 -12.89
C HIS A 94 -0.19 -5.15 -13.43
N VAL A 95 -1.17 -4.24 -13.36
CA VAL A 95 -2.52 -4.48 -13.94
C VAL A 95 -2.43 -4.65 -15.45
N LYS A 96 -1.74 -3.74 -16.14
CA LYS A 96 -1.58 -3.80 -17.60
C LYS A 96 -0.86 -5.06 -18.07
N LEU A 97 0.13 -5.53 -17.30
CA LEU A 97 0.82 -6.79 -17.55
C LEU A 97 -0.14 -7.99 -17.41
N ARG A 98 -1.01 -8.00 -16.39
CA ARG A 98 -2.00 -9.08 -16.21
C ARG A 98 -3.06 -9.08 -17.30
N GLU A 99 -3.57 -7.91 -17.70
CA GLU A 99 -4.50 -7.78 -18.83
C GLU A 99 -3.86 -8.26 -20.14
N GLY A 100 -2.60 -7.91 -20.39
CA GLY A 100 -1.86 -8.37 -21.57
C GLY A 100 -1.65 -9.88 -21.59
N LYS A 101 -1.41 -10.51 -20.43
CA LYS A 101 -1.31 -11.98 -20.31
C LYS A 101 -2.66 -12.67 -20.51
N ASP A 102 -3.74 -12.13 -19.94
CA ASP A 102 -5.08 -12.69 -20.10
C ASP A 102 -5.53 -12.66 -21.56
N ARG A 103 -5.31 -11.53 -22.27
CA ARG A 103 -5.63 -11.42 -23.71
C ARG A 103 -4.94 -12.49 -24.56
N LYS A 104 -3.64 -12.71 -24.36
CA LYS A 104 -2.89 -13.75 -25.07
C LYS A 104 -3.40 -15.16 -24.75
N TYR A 105 -3.83 -15.39 -23.51
CA TYR A 105 -4.36 -16.69 -23.09
C TYR A 105 -5.71 -17.01 -23.75
N VAL A 106 -6.59 -16.00 -23.84
CA VAL A 106 -7.91 -16.09 -24.48
C VAL A 106 -7.80 -16.41 -25.97
N GLU A 107 -6.84 -15.78 -26.66
CA GLU A 107 -6.52 -16.07 -28.07
C GLU A 107 -6.07 -17.52 -28.27
N LEU A 108 -5.30 -18.07 -27.32
CA LEU A 108 -4.75 -19.42 -27.40
C LEU A 108 -5.78 -20.52 -27.03
N HIS A 109 -6.72 -20.24 -26.12
CA HIS A 109 -7.64 -21.23 -25.57
C HIS A 109 -9.11 -20.96 -25.94
N GLN A 110 -9.37 -20.57 -27.20
CA GLN A 110 -10.71 -20.42 -27.78
C GLN A 110 -11.73 -19.72 -26.86
N GLY A 111 -11.33 -18.58 -26.27
CA GLY A 111 -12.25 -17.75 -25.47
C GLY A 111 -12.25 -18.04 -23.96
N SER A 112 -11.50 -19.01 -23.45
CA SER A 112 -11.40 -19.23 -22.00
C SER A 112 -10.46 -18.20 -21.34
N HIS A 113 -10.94 -17.55 -20.27
CA HIS A 113 -10.17 -16.55 -19.52
C HIS A 113 -9.33 -17.18 -18.40
N LEU A 114 -8.06 -16.79 -18.29
CA LEU A 114 -7.17 -17.23 -17.20
C LEU A 114 -7.54 -16.55 -15.88
N TYR A 115 -8.01 -15.31 -15.94
CA TYR A 115 -8.53 -14.57 -14.79
C TYR A 115 -9.98 -14.17 -15.01
N ALA A 116 -10.89 -14.64 -14.16
CA ALA A 116 -12.31 -14.29 -14.24
C ALA A 116 -12.61 -12.78 -14.20
N ASN A 117 -11.69 -11.95 -13.66
CA ASN A 117 -11.73 -10.49 -13.70
C ASN A 117 -10.31 -9.91 -13.48
N PRO A 118 -9.55 -9.53 -14.52
CA PRO A 118 -8.16 -9.07 -14.37
C PRO A 118 -8.03 -7.76 -13.58
N GLY A 119 -9.05 -6.90 -13.59
CA GLY A 119 -9.07 -5.62 -12.85
C GLY A 119 -9.55 -5.71 -11.39
N LYS A 120 -10.08 -6.86 -10.94
CA LYS A 120 -10.61 -6.98 -9.58
C LYS A 120 -9.46 -7.26 -8.61
N LYS A 121 -9.31 -6.43 -7.57
CA LYS A 121 -8.26 -6.53 -6.52
C LYS A 121 -8.36 -7.84 -5.72
N ARG A 122 -7.97 -8.98 -6.32
CA ARG A 122 -8.07 -10.34 -5.75
C ARG A 122 -6.73 -11.08 -5.92
N GLY A 123 -6.35 -11.86 -4.91
CA GLY A 123 -5.09 -12.61 -4.91
C GLY A 123 -3.85 -11.68 -4.90
N GLY A 124 -2.88 -11.94 -5.79
CA GLY A 124 -1.61 -11.20 -5.86
C GLY A 124 -1.74 -9.68 -6.11
N LEU A 125 -2.76 -9.23 -6.85
CA LEU A 125 -2.97 -7.80 -7.11
C LEU A 125 -3.35 -7.03 -5.83
N TRP A 126 -4.00 -7.68 -4.87
CA TRP A 126 -4.30 -7.06 -3.58
C TRP A 126 -3.03 -6.81 -2.78
N TRP A 127 -2.08 -7.75 -2.78
CA TRP A 127 -0.80 -7.60 -2.09
C TRP A 127 0.07 -6.51 -2.71
N THR A 128 0.17 -6.45 -4.04
CA THR A 128 0.89 -5.36 -4.70
C THR A 128 0.26 -4.00 -4.42
N TYR A 129 -1.07 -3.96 -4.32
CA TYR A 129 -1.78 -2.73 -3.96
C TYR A 129 -1.51 -2.31 -2.51
N LEU A 130 -1.63 -3.24 -1.55
CA LEU A 130 -1.35 -2.96 -0.15
C LEU A 130 0.10 -2.49 0.05
N LEU A 131 1.06 -3.19 -0.55
CA LEU A 131 2.46 -2.84 -0.50
C LEU A 131 2.72 -1.44 -1.11
N SER A 132 2.02 -1.10 -2.20
CA SER A 132 2.11 0.24 -2.79
C SER A 132 1.61 1.35 -1.85
N LEU A 133 0.54 1.09 -1.07
CA LEU A 133 0.02 2.05 -0.09
C LEU A 133 1.01 2.24 1.07
N ILE A 134 1.61 1.15 1.54
CA ILE A 134 2.63 1.18 2.59
C ILE A 134 3.84 2.00 2.12
N PHE A 135 4.35 1.73 0.91
CA PHE A 135 5.47 2.50 0.37
C PHE A 135 5.13 3.98 0.16
N LYS A 136 3.92 4.30 -0.32
CA LYS A 136 3.48 5.70 -0.44
C LYS A 136 3.48 6.42 0.90
N ALA A 137 2.79 5.85 1.89
CA ALA A 137 2.72 6.44 3.23
C ALA A 137 4.11 6.53 3.87
N GLY A 138 4.93 5.50 3.71
CA GLY A 138 6.31 5.46 4.22
C GLY A 138 7.20 6.53 3.59
N PHE A 139 7.23 6.64 2.25
CA PHE A 139 8.03 7.67 1.58
C PHE A 139 7.53 9.07 1.92
N ASP A 140 6.21 9.34 1.87
CA ASP A 140 5.68 10.65 2.24
C ASP A 140 6.01 11.03 3.69
N SER A 141 5.91 10.07 4.63
CA SER A 141 6.27 10.31 6.04
C SER A 141 7.77 10.55 6.21
N ALA A 142 8.61 9.79 5.50
CA ALA A 142 10.06 9.94 5.54
C ALA A 142 10.51 11.31 5.00
N PHE A 143 9.97 11.75 3.86
CA PHE A 143 10.28 13.08 3.32
C PHE A 143 9.81 14.21 4.25
N LEU A 144 8.63 14.08 4.85
CA LEU A 144 8.13 15.05 5.83
C LEU A 144 9.02 15.10 7.08
N TYR A 145 9.47 13.95 7.57
CA TYR A 145 10.42 13.87 8.69
C TYR A 145 11.78 14.48 8.34
N ILE A 146 12.33 14.17 7.15
CA ILE A 146 13.59 14.75 6.67
C ILE A 146 13.47 16.27 6.57
N LEU A 147 12.37 16.80 6.00
CA LEU A 147 12.11 18.24 5.94
C LEU A 147 12.05 18.88 7.33
N PHE A 148 11.38 18.23 8.29
CA PHE A 148 11.28 18.72 9.65
C PHE A 148 12.65 18.82 10.34
N GLN A 149 13.50 17.80 10.15
CA GLN A 149 14.85 17.76 10.72
C GLN A 149 15.78 18.76 10.05
N LEU A 150 15.75 18.85 8.71
CA LEU A 150 16.66 19.71 7.95
C LEU A 150 16.35 21.20 8.17
N TYR A 151 15.08 21.55 8.36
CA TYR A 151 14.63 22.93 8.52
C TYR A 151 14.09 23.24 9.92
N HIS A 152 14.64 22.57 10.96
CA HIS A 152 14.37 22.81 12.39
C HIS A 152 12.92 23.24 12.69
N GLY A 153 11.94 22.44 12.29
CA GLY A 153 10.53 22.72 12.58
C GLY A 153 9.77 23.57 11.56
N TYR A 154 10.18 23.56 10.28
CA TYR A 154 9.54 24.32 9.19
C TYR A 154 9.69 25.84 9.33
N ASP A 155 10.64 26.28 10.15
CA ASP A 155 10.92 27.69 10.34
C ASP A 155 12.07 28.15 9.45
N LEU A 156 11.80 29.20 8.68
CA LEU A 156 12.77 29.85 7.82
C LEU A 156 12.96 31.30 8.32
N PRO A 157 13.94 31.56 9.20
CA PRO A 157 14.17 32.90 9.72
C PRO A 157 14.67 33.82 8.60
N ARG A 158 14.44 35.14 8.74
CA ARG A 158 14.93 36.12 7.76
C ARG A 158 16.45 36.27 7.78
N LEU A 159 17.05 36.04 8.95
CA LEU A 159 18.46 36.21 9.25
C LEU A 159 19.01 34.88 9.79
N SER A 160 20.10 34.41 9.20
CA SER A 160 20.86 33.26 9.68
C SER A 160 22.31 33.67 9.94
N LYS A 161 22.85 33.32 11.10
CA LYS A 161 24.25 33.56 11.47
C LYS A 161 25.12 32.44 10.91
N CYS A 162 26.25 32.78 10.29
CA CYS A 162 27.17 31.81 9.68
C CYS A 162 28.60 32.00 10.20
N GLN A 163 29.26 30.91 10.60
CA GLN A 163 30.65 30.91 11.10
C GLN A 163 31.42 29.75 10.45
N LEU A 164 31.66 29.84 9.14
CA LEU A 164 32.39 28.83 8.36
C LEU A 164 33.60 29.47 7.68
N SER A 165 34.67 28.71 7.48
CA SER A 165 35.79 29.16 6.63
C SER A 165 35.30 29.32 5.18
N PRO A 166 35.61 30.42 4.46
CA PRO A 166 36.63 31.45 4.71
C PRO A 166 36.12 32.73 5.42
N CYS A 167 34.96 32.71 6.09
CA CYS A 167 34.39 33.89 6.73
C CYS A 167 35.27 34.35 7.93
N PRO A 168 35.55 35.66 8.07
CA PRO A 168 36.48 36.16 9.07
C PRO A 168 35.96 36.09 10.51
N ASN A 169 34.64 36.16 10.69
CA ASN A 169 33.93 36.07 11.97
C ASN A 169 32.52 35.52 11.69
N THR A 170 31.65 35.53 12.70
CA THR A 170 30.22 35.27 12.50
C THR A 170 29.61 36.39 11.66
N VAL A 171 29.14 36.03 10.46
CA VAL A 171 28.50 36.96 9.51
C VAL A 171 27.00 36.77 9.48
N ASP A 172 26.32 37.85 9.09
CA ASP A 172 24.87 37.91 8.99
C ASP A 172 24.46 37.65 7.56
N CYS A 173 23.75 36.55 7.32
CA CYS A 173 23.23 36.21 5.99
C CYS A 173 21.70 36.34 5.96
N PHE A 174 21.21 36.93 4.88
CA PHE A 174 19.80 37.22 4.65
C PHE A 174 19.25 36.27 3.60
N ILE A 175 18.16 35.59 3.96
CA ILE A 175 17.48 34.65 3.07
C ILE A 175 16.45 35.40 2.24
N SER A 176 16.45 35.20 0.91
CA SER A 176 15.46 35.79 0.01
C SER A 176 14.06 35.20 0.24
N ARG A 177 13.05 36.09 0.28
CA ARG A 177 11.61 35.78 0.35
C ARG A 177 11.23 34.72 1.39
N PRO A 178 11.67 34.85 2.66
CA PRO A 178 11.51 33.79 3.66
C PRO A 178 10.04 33.53 3.99
N THR A 179 9.20 34.58 3.99
CA THR A 179 7.75 34.47 4.23
C THR A 179 7.03 33.75 3.09
N GLU A 180 7.36 34.07 1.83
CA GLU A 180 6.78 33.38 0.67
C GLU A 180 7.16 31.89 0.69
N LYS A 181 8.45 31.59 0.88
CA LYS A 181 8.97 30.22 0.98
C LYS A 181 8.28 29.45 2.11
N LYS A 182 8.10 30.06 3.28
CA LYS A 182 7.41 29.44 4.42
C LYS A 182 5.95 29.11 4.10
N ILE A 183 5.23 30.00 3.43
CA ILE A 183 3.83 29.75 3.02
C ILE A 183 3.75 28.54 2.08
N PHE A 184 4.57 28.50 1.04
CA PHE A 184 4.61 27.38 0.10
C PHE A 184 5.03 26.07 0.78
N MET A 185 6.01 26.12 1.68
CA MET A 185 6.42 24.98 2.49
C MET A 185 5.27 24.45 3.34
N LEU A 186 4.52 25.32 4.01
CA LEU A 186 3.36 24.93 4.81
C LEU A 186 2.27 24.26 3.95
N PHE A 187 1.95 24.80 2.76
CA PHE A 187 1.01 24.17 1.83
C PHE A 187 1.47 22.76 1.41
N MET A 188 2.76 22.59 1.12
CA MET A 188 3.32 21.29 0.77
C MET A 188 3.27 20.31 1.95
N VAL A 189 3.57 20.75 3.17
CA VAL A 189 3.50 19.91 4.39
C VAL A 189 2.05 19.52 4.71
N ILE A 190 1.11 20.45 4.70
CA ILE A 190 -0.32 20.17 4.97
C ILE A 190 -0.88 19.20 3.93
N SER A 191 -0.64 19.45 2.64
CA SER A 191 -1.10 18.54 1.60
C SER A 191 -0.47 17.14 1.72
N SER A 192 0.79 17.05 2.17
CA SER A 192 1.46 15.79 2.48
C SER A 192 0.80 15.04 3.63
N ALA A 193 0.51 15.72 4.73
CA ALA A 193 -0.16 15.13 5.89
C ALA A 193 -1.55 14.56 5.50
N VAL A 194 -2.32 15.31 4.72
CA VAL A 194 -3.63 14.83 4.22
C VAL A 194 -3.46 13.63 3.27
N CYS A 195 -2.44 13.62 2.41
CA CYS A 195 -2.15 12.46 1.55
C CYS A 195 -1.84 11.20 2.36
N ILE A 196 -1.05 11.33 3.43
CA ILE A 196 -0.73 10.24 4.36
C ILE A 196 -2.01 9.73 5.03
N LEU A 197 -2.84 10.65 5.56
CA LEU A 197 -4.12 10.30 6.19
C LEU A 197 -5.02 9.53 5.23
N MET A 198 -5.17 10.00 3.99
CA MET A 198 -5.97 9.32 2.97
C MET A 198 -5.43 7.92 2.62
N CYS A 199 -4.10 7.76 2.57
CA CYS A 199 -3.47 6.45 2.38
C CYS A 199 -3.74 5.50 3.56
N ILE A 200 -3.71 6.00 4.80
CA ILE A 200 -4.03 5.22 6.00
C ILE A 200 -5.50 4.81 6.01
N LEU A 201 -6.42 5.73 5.71
CA LEU A 201 -7.85 5.44 5.65
C LEU A 201 -8.16 4.37 4.58
N GLU A 202 -7.52 4.46 3.41
CA GLU A 202 -7.69 3.44 2.38
C GLU A 202 -7.13 2.08 2.80
N MET A 203 -5.97 2.07 3.46
CA MET A 203 -5.36 0.87 4.00
C MET A 203 -6.29 0.20 5.04
N ILE A 204 -6.84 0.97 5.97
CA ILE A 204 -7.80 0.48 6.98
C ILE A 204 -9.06 -0.07 6.30
N TYR A 205 -9.63 0.64 5.31
CA TYR A 205 -10.80 0.20 4.57
C TYR A 205 -10.57 -1.16 3.87
N LEU A 206 -9.42 -1.33 3.19
CA LEU A 206 -9.11 -2.54 2.46
C LEU A 206 -8.83 -3.74 3.38
N ILE A 207 -8.14 -3.51 4.49
CA ILE A 207 -7.88 -4.53 5.51
C ILE A 207 -9.20 -4.93 6.17
N GLY A 208 -10.01 -3.96 6.61
CA GLY A 208 -11.30 -4.19 7.24
C GLY A 208 -12.26 -4.97 6.34
N LYS A 209 -12.37 -4.60 5.06
CA LYS A 209 -13.19 -5.35 4.08
C LYS A 209 -12.71 -6.79 3.91
N ARG A 210 -11.40 -7.04 3.97
CA ARG A 210 -10.85 -8.39 3.87
C ARG A 210 -11.13 -9.21 5.12
N ILE A 211 -10.96 -8.62 6.31
CA ILE A 211 -11.29 -9.25 7.60
C ILE A 211 -12.77 -9.64 7.65
N MET A 212 -13.68 -8.71 7.34
CA MET A 212 -15.13 -8.97 7.33
C MET A 212 -15.51 -10.11 6.38
N LYS A 213 -14.84 -10.19 5.22
CA LYS A 213 -15.07 -11.30 4.27
C LYS A 213 -14.59 -12.65 4.84
N ILE A 214 -13.43 -12.67 5.50
CA ILE A 214 -12.90 -13.89 6.13
C ILE A 214 -13.80 -14.33 7.28
N LEU A 215 -14.28 -13.39 8.10
CA LEU A 215 -15.21 -13.65 9.20
C LEU A 215 -16.55 -14.21 8.68
N LYS A 216 -17.09 -13.63 7.60
CA LYS A 216 -18.33 -14.13 6.98
C LYS A 216 -18.17 -15.56 6.47
N ILE A 217 -17.06 -15.88 5.79
CA ILE A 217 -16.78 -17.25 5.32
C ILE A 217 -16.61 -18.21 6.49
N ARG A 218 -15.91 -17.79 7.56
CA ARG A 218 -15.77 -18.62 8.77
C ARG A 218 -17.13 -18.93 9.39
N HIS A 219 -18.01 -17.92 9.50
CA HIS A 219 -19.36 -18.09 10.05
C HIS A 219 -20.24 -18.97 9.16
N GLU A 220 -20.16 -18.84 7.83
CA GLU A 220 -20.86 -19.73 6.90
C GLU A 220 -20.37 -21.19 7.02
N ASN A 221 -19.05 -21.40 7.13
CA ASN A 221 -18.48 -22.73 7.37
C ASN A 221 -18.91 -23.32 8.71
N GLU A 222 -18.94 -22.51 9.78
CA GLU A 222 -19.44 -22.96 11.09
C GLU A 222 -20.90 -23.40 11.02
N ARG A 223 -21.76 -22.70 10.26
CA ARG A 223 -23.17 -23.13 10.04
C ARG A 223 -23.27 -24.42 9.25
N LEU A 224 -22.44 -24.61 8.21
CA LEU A 224 -22.46 -25.84 7.41
C LEU A 224 -22.02 -27.06 8.23
N VAL A 225 -20.99 -26.91 9.06
CA VAL A 225 -20.56 -27.99 9.97
C VAL A 225 -21.67 -28.33 10.97
N PHE A 226 -22.38 -27.33 11.49
CA PHE A 226 -23.50 -27.56 12.42
C PHE A 226 -24.70 -28.26 11.75
N ALA A 227 -24.98 -27.96 10.48
CA ALA A 227 -26.05 -28.60 9.71
C ALA A 227 -25.74 -30.07 9.39
N ASP A 228 -24.50 -30.37 8.96
CA ASP A 228 -24.05 -31.73 8.64
C ASP A 228 -24.12 -32.65 9.88
N GLN A 229 -23.77 -32.12 11.05
CA GLN A 229 -23.84 -32.85 12.31
C GLN A 229 -25.29 -33.17 12.75
N HIS A 230 -26.26 -32.33 12.39
CA HIS A 230 -27.69 -32.58 12.65
C HIS A 230 -28.31 -33.59 11.67
N GLU A 231 -27.91 -33.59 10.40
CA GLU A 231 -28.33 -34.64 9.45
C GLU A 231 -27.84 -36.03 9.90
N LEU A 232 -26.58 -36.15 10.33
CA LEU A 232 -26.01 -37.42 10.81
C LEU A 232 -26.72 -37.95 12.09
N THR A 233 -27.24 -37.06 12.92
CA THR A 233 -27.97 -37.42 14.15
C THR A 233 -29.42 -37.84 13.87
N THR A 234 -30.00 -37.42 12.75
CA THR A 234 -31.41 -37.71 12.39
C THR A 234 -31.57 -39.08 11.69
N ILE A 235 -30.48 -39.70 11.25
CA ILE A 235 -30.45 -41.03 10.58
C ILE A 235 -30.23 -42.19 11.59
N ALA A 236 -30.37 -41.96 12.90
CA ALA A 236 -30.38 -43.07 13.87
C ALA A 236 -31.60 -43.99 13.63
N PRO A 237 -31.42 -45.33 13.48
CA PRO A 237 -32.53 -46.23 13.16
C PRO A 237 -33.48 -46.41 14.36
N PRO A 238 -34.77 -46.76 14.14
CA PRO A 238 -35.70 -46.93 15.25
C PRO A 238 -35.33 -48.16 16.07
N ARG A 239 -35.35 -48.00 17.39
CA ARG A 239 -35.32 -49.08 18.38
C ARG A 239 -36.57 -49.94 18.21
N SER A 240 -36.46 -51.08 17.54
CA SER A 240 -37.37 -52.21 17.76
C SER A 240 -36.78 -53.54 17.29
N GLN A 241 -36.12 -54.27 18.20
CA GLN A 241 -36.45 -55.68 18.40
C GLN A 241 -35.97 -56.16 19.77
N CYS A 242 -36.90 -56.77 20.49
CA CYS A 242 -36.78 -57.31 21.83
C CYS A 242 -36.17 -58.72 21.78
N ARG A 243 -35.56 -59.11 22.92
CA ARG A 243 -35.43 -60.49 23.44
C ARG A 243 -34.21 -61.30 22.98
N SER A 244 -33.26 -61.49 23.90
CA SER A 244 -33.12 -62.79 24.56
C SER A 244 -32.29 -62.69 25.85
N ARG A 245 -32.84 -63.27 26.91
CA ARG A 245 -32.29 -63.42 28.26
C ARG A 245 -31.29 -64.58 28.19
N ARG A 246 -30.03 -64.35 28.58
CA ARG A 246 -29.01 -65.41 28.67
C ARG A 246 -29.25 -66.25 29.93
N ASP A 247 -29.44 -67.56 29.75
CA ASP A 247 -29.43 -68.57 30.81
C ASP A 247 -27.99 -69.05 31.08
N PRO A 248 -27.60 -69.32 32.34
CA PRO A 248 -26.23 -69.70 32.70
C PRO A 248 -26.09 -71.20 32.96
N THR A 249 -26.18 -72.07 31.94
CA THR A 249 -25.71 -73.47 32.06
C THR A 249 -25.55 -74.15 30.69
N VAL A 250 -24.41 -74.02 30.01
CA VAL A 250 -23.95 -75.01 29.00
C VAL A 250 -22.42 -75.05 28.98
N THR A 251 -21.88 -76.26 29.09
CA THR A 251 -20.49 -76.67 29.27
C THR A 251 -19.70 -76.79 27.95
N ASP A 252 -18.36 -76.79 28.09
CA ASP A 252 -17.25 -76.74 27.12
C ASP A 252 -17.20 -77.74 25.93
N SER A 253 -18.31 -78.20 25.34
CA SER A 253 -18.27 -79.35 24.40
C SER A 253 -18.69 -79.11 22.95
N GLU A 254 -19.00 -77.88 22.51
CA GLU A 254 -19.37 -77.60 21.10
C GLU A 254 -18.42 -76.64 20.34
N LEU A 255 -17.25 -76.34 20.90
CA LEU A 255 -16.25 -75.48 20.22
C LEU A 255 -15.49 -76.19 19.08
N GLU A 256 -15.52 -77.53 19.02
CA GLU A 256 -14.67 -78.31 18.10
C GLU A 256 -15.40 -78.86 16.86
N LEU A 257 -16.73 -78.78 16.77
CA LEU A 257 -17.48 -79.30 15.60
C LEU A 257 -17.77 -78.22 14.52
N SER A 258 -17.69 -76.93 14.86
CA SER A 258 -17.91 -75.83 13.92
C SER A 258 -16.67 -75.54 13.05
N LYS A 259 -15.46 -75.64 13.62
CA LYS A 259 -14.19 -75.40 12.90
C LYS A 259 -13.89 -76.37 11.75
N ARG A 260 -14.59 -77.52 11.67
CA ARG A 260 -14.35 -78.54 10.63
C ARG A 260 -15.23 -78.42 9.39
N LYS A 261 -16.27 -77.56 9.41
CA LYS A 261 -17.20 -77.38 8.27
C LYS A 261 -16.80 -76.27 7.28
N ASP A 262 -16.04 -75.26 7.71
CA ASP A 262 -15.63 -74.16 6.83
C ASP A 262 -14.45 -74.50 5.88
N ALA A 263 -13.84 -75.69 6.02
CA ALA A 263 -12.70 -76.11 5.19
C ALA A 263 -13.07 -77.01 3.99
N LYS A 264 -14.37 -77.21 3.68
CA LYS A 264 -14.77 -78.17 2.62
C LYS A 264 -15.77 -77.69 1.56
N THR A 265 -16.12 -76.40 1.51
CA THR A 265 -16.96 -75.84 0.43
C THR A 265 -16.19 -74.79 -0.36
N THR A 266 -15.09 -75.22 -0.98
CA THR A 266 -14.35 -74.46 -2.00
C THR A 266 -13.81 -75.43 -3.05
N VAL A 267 -14.68 -76.22 -3.67
CA VAL A 267 -14.42 -76.88 -4.96
C VAL A 267 -15.76 -77.11 -5.67
N LEU A 268 -15.79 -76.67 -6.94
CA LEU A 268 -16.85 -76.66 -7.96
C LEU A 268 -17.95 -75.60 -7.83
#